data_AF-A0A9E2YE91-F1
#
_entry.id   AF-A0A9E2YE91-F1
#
_cell.length_a   1.000
_cell.length_b   1.000
_cell.length_c   1.000
_cell.angle_alpha   90.00
_cell.angle_beta   90.00
_cell.angle_gamma   90.00
#
_symmetry.space_group_name_H-M   'P 1'
#
loop_
_entity.id
_entity.type
_entity.pdbx_description
1 polymer ?
#
loop_
_entity_poly.entity_id
_entity_poly.type
_entity_poly.pdbx_seq_one_letter_code
_entity_poly.pdbx_strand_id
1 'polypeptide(L)'
;MIDLLVVGGGPAGLATAVYGAKAGLEVVVVERRSGPIDKACGEGLMPHTLRHLERLGVHPYGKPFRGISYHDGSWHVAAPFRRGAGRGVRRTVLHGALLDAATDAGVRVVHDDVAEVSQDSTSVRAGRWRARYLAAADGLHSPIRRSLGLERPSPGARRWGIHRHVQVAPWSDYVEVHWAPGAEAYVTPIAEDCVGVAVLKSRRG
;
A
#
# COMPACT_ATOMS: atom_id res chain seq x y z
N MET A 1 5.31 -11.98 -26.28
CA MET A 1 5.36 -12.72 -25.00
C MET A 1 5.60 -11.65 -23.98
N ILE A 2 4.72 -11.52 -22.99
CA ILE A 2 4.79 -10.47 -21.98
C ILE A 2 6.16 -10.53 -21.30
N ASP A 3 6.82 -9.39 -21.12
CA ASP A 3 8.09 -9.37 -20.40
C ASP A 3 7.84 -9.55 -18.89
N LEU A 4 6.90 -8.78 -18.33
CA LEU A 4 6.57 -8.80 -16.91
C LEU A 4 5.06 -8.92 -16.67
N LEU A 5 4.66 -10.03 -16.04
CA LEU A 5 3.32 -10.19 -15.49
C LEU A 5 3.32 -9.76 -14.02
N VAL A 6 2.50 -8.80 -13.65
CA VAL A 6 2.29 -8.41 -12.25
C VAL A 6 0.95 -8.95 -11.78
N VAL A 7 0.93 -9.80 -10.76
CA VAL A 7 -0.33 -10.32 -10.20
C VAL A 7 -0.68 -9.53 -8.96
N GLY A 8 -1.70 -8.68 -9.05
CA GLY A 8 -2.19 -7.77 -8.00
C GLY A 8 -2.08 -6.31 -8.44
N GLY A 9 -3.21 -5.61 -8.49
CA GLY A 9 -3.36 -4.20 -8.82
C GLY A 9 -3.40 -3.28 -7.59
N GLY A 10 -2.83 -3.70 -6.46
CA GLY A 10 -2.61 -2.83 -5.31
C GLY A 10 -1.42 -1.88 -5.51
N PRO A 11 -1.12 -0.99 -4.54
CA PRO A 11 -0.06 0.01 -4.69
C PRO A 11 1.31 -0.56 -5.06
N ALA A 12 1.70 -1.70 -4.47
CA ALA A 12 2.96 -2.36 -4.80
C ALA A 12 3.00 -2.88 -6.26
N GLY A 13 1.91 -3.50 -6.72
CA GLY A 13 1.84 -4.03 -8.08
C GLY A 13 1.77 -2.93 -9.13
N LEU A 14 0.95 -1.89 -8.92
CA LEU A 14 0.88 -0.75 -9.83
C LEU A 14 2.21 0.00 -9.90
N ALA A 15 2.86 0.27 -8.77
CA ALA A 15 4.19 0.89 -8.76
C ALA A 15 5.24 0.03 -9.51
N THR A 16 5.21 -1.29 -9.29
CA THR A 16 6.08 -2.24 -10.02
C THR A 16 5.83 -2.17 -11.52
N ALA A 17 4.55 -2.11 -11.93
CA ALA A 17 4.18 -2.09 -13.33
C ALA A 17 4.61 -0.79 -14.02
N VAL A 18 4.43 0.36 -13.37
CA VAL A 18 4.89 1.65 -13.90
C VAL A 18 6.41 1.66 -14.03
N TYR A 19 7.16 1.17 -13.03
CA TYR A 19 8.61 1.05 -13.15
C TYR A 19 9.03 0.14 -14.30
N GLY A 20 8.36 -1.01 -14.47
CA GLY A 20 8.63 -1.94 -15.56
C GLY A 20 8.37 -1.32 -16.94
N ALA A 21 7.25 -0.64 -17.10
CA ALA A 21 6.90 0.04 -18.35
C ALA A 21 7.88 1.18 -18.67
N LYS A 22 8.28 1.99 -17.68
CA LYS A 22 9.32 3.02 -17.85
C LYS A 22 10.69 2.45 -18.21
N ALA A 23 10.95 1.20 -17.87
CA ALA A 23 12.14 0.47 -18.29
C ALA A 23 12.02 -0.16 -19.69
N GLY A 24 10.90 0.04 -20.40
CA GLY A 24 10.66 -0.45 -21.76
C GLY A 24 10.14 -1.88 -21.84
N LEU A 25 9.67 -2.47 -20.73
CA LEU A 25 9.10 -3.81 -20.70
C LEU A 25 7.64 -3.82 -21.17
N GLU A 26 7.21 -4.86 -21.88
CA GLU A 26 5.79 -5.18 -22.04
C GLU A 26 5.24 -5.67 -20.69
N VAL A 27 4.40 -4.85 -20.04
CA VAL A 27 3.85 -5.15 -18.70
C VAL A 27 2.34 -5.37 -18.74
N VAL A 28 1.89 -6.45 -18.10
CA VAL A 28 0.46 -6.72 -17.84
C VAL A 28 0.23 -6.87 -16.35
N VAL A 29 -0.77 -6.17 -15.82
CA VAL A 29 -1.24 -6.32 -14.44
C VAL A 29 -2.53 -7.12 -14.42
N VAL A 30 -2.55 -8.21 -13.67
CA VAL A 30 -3.74 -9.02 -13.41
C VAL A 30 -4.28 -8.70 -12.02
N GLU A 31 -5.53 -8.24 -11.92
CA GLU A 31 -6.18 -7.95 -10.64
C GLU A 31 -7.53 -8.68 -10.54
N ARG A 32 -7.73 -9.41 -9.44
CA ARG A 32 -8.93 -10.23 -9.20
C ARG A 32 -10.14 -9.43 -8.72
N ARG A 33 -9.92 -8.22 -8.21
CA ARG A 33 -10.97 -7.35 -7.66
C ARG A 33 -11.38 -6.30 -8.67
N SER A 34 -12.66 -5.93 -8.66
CA SER A 34 -13.16 -4.78 -9.39
C SER A 34 -13.26 -3.57 -8.46
N GLY A 35 -12.85 -2.41 -8.97
CA GLY A 35 -12.98 -1.13 -8.26
C GLY A 35 -11.95 -0.85 -7.15
N PRO A 36 -12.04 0.34 -6.53
CA PRO A 36 -11.12 0.79 -5.50
C PRO A 36 -11.30 0.00 -4.19
N ILE A 37 -10.20 -0.50 -3.64
CA ILE A 37 -10.20 -1.27 -2.40
C ILE A 37 -9.93 -0.34 -1.21
N ASP A 38 -10.99 0.00 -0.47
CA ASP A 38 -10.87 0.68 0.81
C ASP A 38 -10.58 -0.32 1.94
N LYS A 39 -9.37 -0.87 1.94
CA LYS A 39 -8.88 -1.77 3.00
C LYS A 39 -8.06 -0.95 4.00
N ALA A 40 -8.33 -1.14 5.29
CA ALA A 40 -7.59 -0.55 6.40
C ALA A 40 -6.08 -0.60 6.17
N CYS A 41 -5.45 0.58 6.16
CA CYS A 41 -4.03 0.80 5.89
C CYS A 41 -3.54 1.98 6.73
N GLY A 42 -2.23 2.04 6.98
CA GLY A 42 -1.62 3.28 7.45
C GLY A 42 -1.62 4.30 6.31
N GLU A 43 -2.32 5.42 6.50
CA GLU A 43 -2.51 6.43 5.45
C GLU A 43 -1.43 7.52 5.46
N GLY A 44 -0.39 7.39 6.29
CA GLY A 44 0.75 8.31 6.35
C GLY A 44 1.90 7.88 5.43
N LEU A 45 2.08 8.55 4.29
CA LEU A 45 3.23 8.35 3.41
C LEU A 45 4.45 9.10 3.95
N MET A 46 5.52 8.36 4.20
CA MET A 46 6.80 8.92 4.67
C MET A 46 7.50 9.74 3.56
N PRO A 47 8.39 10.70 3.89
CA PRO A 47 9.11 11.50 2.90
C PRO A 47 9.85 10.67 1.84
N HIS A 48 10.39 9.51 2.22
CA HIS A 48 11.06 8.61 1.26
C HIS A 48 10.08 8.01 0.24
N THR A 49 8.87 7.62 0.67
CA THR A 49 7.83 7.11 -0.23
C THR A 49 7.41 8.17 -1.24
N LEU A 50 7.26 9.43 -0.82
CA LEU A 50 6.91 10.52 -1.73
C LEU A 50 7.96 10.73 -2.83
N ARG A 51 9.26 10.59 -2.52
CA ARG A 51 10.33 10.64 -3.54
C ARG A 51 10.24 9.51 -4.56
N HIS A 52 9.78 8.33 -4.15
CA HIS A 52 9.54 7.21 -5.08
C HIS A 52 8.32 7.47 -5.96
N LEU A 53 7.24 8.01 -5.40
CA LEU A 53 6.06 8.38 -6.17
C LEU A 53 6.37 9.50 -7.18
N GLU A 54 7.20 10.47 -6.81
CA GLU A 54 7.67 11.53 -7.71
C GLU A 54 8.42 10.97 -8.93
N ARG A 55 9.30 9.97 -8.76
CA ARG A 55 9.96 9.27 -9.89
C ARG A 55 8.97 8.54 -10.80
N LEU A 56 7.85 8.10 -10.23
CA LEU A 56 6.75 7.49 -10.98
C LEU A 56 5.86 8.54 -11.66
N GLY A 57 5.95 9.83 -11.32
CA GLY A 57 5.04 10.88 -11.79
C GLY A 57 3.71 10.88 -11.04
N VAL A 58 3.68 10.29 -9.84
CA VAL A 58 2.47 10.06 -9.04
C VAL A 58 2.42 11.09 -7.91
N HIS A 59 1.39 11.93 -7.92
CA HIS A 59 1.26 13.06 -6.99
C HIS A 59 -0.12 13.03 -6.30
N PRO A 60 -0.36 12.09 -5.37
CA PRO A 60 -1.67 11.96 -4.76
C PRO A 60 -1.97 13.17 -3.85
N TYR A 61 -3.20 13.65 -3.93
CA TYR A 61 -3.69 14.67 -3.03
C TYR A 61 -3.73 14.16 -1.58
N GLY A 62 -3.39 15.02 -0.63
CA GLY A 62 -3.40 14.71 0.79
C GLY A 62 -2.77 15.81 1.64
N LYS A 63 -2.93 15.71 2.95
CA LYS A 63 -2.43 16.69 3.92
C LYS A 63 -0.96 16.45 4.26
N PRO A 64 -0.07 17.45 4.17
CA PRO A 64 1.31 17.31 4.61
C PRO A 64 1.39 17.17 6.14
N PHE A 65 2.38 16.40 6.63
CA PHE A 65 2.71 16.31 8.05
C PHE A 65 4.23 16.28 8.25
N ARG A 66 4.71 16.82 9.37
CA ARG A 66 6.15 17.09 9.59
C ARG A 66 6.89 16.03 10.40
N GLY A 67 6.19 15.05 10.95
CA GLY A 67 6.82 13.97 11.72
C GLY A 67 5.82 13.02 12.36
N ILE A 68 6.31 12.23 13.32
CA ILE A 68 5.49 11.34 14.14
C ILE A 68 5.58 11.81 15.60
N SER A 69 4.44 11.91 16.30
CA SER A 69 4.40 12.20 17.73
C SER A 69 3.88 11.00 18.50
N TYR A 70 4.48 10.75 19.66
CA TYR A 70 4.33 9.54 20.45
C TYR A 70 3.79 9.90 21.83
N HIS A 71 2.68 9.28 22.24
CA HIS A 71 1.95 9.61 23.47
C HIS A 71 1.61 8.36 24.29
N ASP A 72 1.89 8.34 25.59
CA ASP A 72 1.55 7.21 26.48
C ASP A 72 0.73 7.60 27.73
N GLY A 73 0.05 8.76 27.67
CA GLY A 73 -0.77 9.32 28.75
C GLY A 73 0.02 10.10 29.79
N SER A 74 1.32 9.84 29.94
CA SER A 74 2.23 10.59 30.84
C SER A 74 3.32 11.33 30.08
N TRP A 75 3.79 10.75 28.98
CA TRP A 75 4.89 11.24 28.17
C TRP A 75 4.43 11.58 26.76
N HIS A 76 5.07 12.61 26.20
CA HIS A 76 4.95 13.00 24.82
C HIS A 76 6.34 13.19 24.21
N VAL A 77 6.58 12.53 23.07
CA VAL A 77 7.82 12.67 22.29
C VAL A 77 7.49 12.99 20.84
N ALA A 78 7.98 14.12 20.34
CA ALA A 78 7.86 14.49 18.94
C ALA A 78 9.13 14.10 18.16
N ALA A 79 8.95 13.37 17.05
CA ALA A 79 10.00 12.97 16.13
C ALA A 79 9.80 13.66 14.76
N PRO A 80 10.28 14.91 14.58
CA PRO A 80 10.19 15.60 13.30
C PRO A 80 11.07 14.93 12.24
N PHE A 81 10.64 14.96 10.99
CA PHE A 81 11.45 14.53 9.87
C PHE A 81 12.64 15.46 9.66
N ARG A 82 13.83 14.88 9.45
CA ARG A 82 15.05 15.67 9.19
C ARG A 82 15.00 16.42 7.86
N ARG A 83 14.28 15.89 6.86
CA ARG A 83 14.18 16.45 5.50
C ARG A 83 12.82 16.14 4.88
N GLY A 84 12.22 17.16 4.28
CA GLY A 84 10.91 17.06 3.62
C GLY A 84 9.75 16.84 4.60
N ALA A 85 8.56 16.62 4.05
CA ALA A 85 7.35 16.31 4.79
C ALA A 85 6.82 14.92 4.40
N GLY A 86 6.08 14.29 5.30
CA GLY A 86 5.19 13.19 4.95
C GLY A 86 3.89 13.73 4.36
N ARG A 87 3.02 12.83 3.91
CA ARG A 87 1.67 13.18 3.42
C ARG A 87 0.66 12.13 3.84
N GLY A 88 -0.38 12.56 4.54
CA GLY A 88 -1.52 11.70 4.82
C GLY A 88 -2.44 11.68 3.61
N VAL A 89 -2.66 10.49 3.07
CA VAL A 89 -3.32 10.27 1.79
C VAL A 89 -4.32 9.15 1.96
N ARG A 90 -5.57 9.38 1.54
CA ARG A 90 -6.55 8.30 1.46
C ARG A 90 -6.05 7.19 0.56
N ARG A 91 -6.19 5.94 0.99
CA ARG A 91 -5.75 4.80 0.19
C ARG A 91 -6.34 4.79 -1.23
N THR A 92 -7.62 5.13 -1.36
CA THR A 92 -8.31 5.19 -2.65
C THR A 92 -7.72 6.26 -3.57
N VAL A 93 -7.28 7.40 -3.01
CA VAL A 93 -6.62 8.48 -3.76
C VAL A 93 -5.23 8.05 -4.24
N LEU A 94 -4.44 7.40 -3.37
CA LEU A 94 -3.15 6.83 -3.77
C LEU A 94 -3.31 5.76 -4.85
N HIS A 95 -4.30 4.87 -4.70
CA HIS A 95 -4.56 3.80 -5.64
C HIS A 95 -5.00 4.34 -7.00
N GLY A 96 -5.91 5.33 -7.03
CA GLY A 96 -6.32 6.01 -8.26
C GLY A 96 -5.14 6.66 -8.97
N ALA A 97 -4.34 7.46 -8.27
CA ALA A 97 -3.18 8.13 -8.87
C ALA A 97 -2.12 7.14 -9.42
N LEU A 98 -1.96 5.97 -8.79
CA LEU A 98 -1.09 4.90 -9.30
C LEU A 98 -1.69 4.19 -10.52
N LEU A 99 -3.01 4.06 -10.57
CA LEU A 99 -3.71 3.47 -11.71
C LEU A 99 -3.61 4.39 -12.92
N ASP A 100 -3.83 5.70 -12.73
CA ASP A 100 -3.66 6.71 -13.77
C ASP A 100 -2.24 6.66 -14.35
N ALA A 101 -1.22 6.66 -13.49
CA ALA A 101 0.17 6.55 -13.93
C ALA A 101 0.49 5.23 -14.67
N ALA A 102 -0.17 4.12 -14.29
CA ALA A 102 -0.03 2.85 -15.01
C ALA A 102 -0.66 2.93 -16.40
N THR A 103 -1.86 3.51 -16.51
CA THR A 103 -2.53 3.76 -17.78
C THR A 103 -1.71 4.67 -18.69
N ASP A 104 -1.18 5.78 -18.17
CA ASP A 104 -0.34 6.72 -18.92
C ASP A 104 0.97 6.08 -19.41
N ALA A 105 1.51 5.12 -18.63
CA ALA A 105 2.68 4.34 -19.02
C ALA A 105 2.35 3.20 -20.01
N GLY A 106 1.10 3.06 -20.46
CA GLY A 106 0.66 2.02 -21.39
C GLY A 106 0.54 0.63 -20.77
N VAL A 107 0.50 0.52 -19.44
CA VAL A 107 0.34 -0.76 -18.74
C VAL A 107 -1.08 -1.28 -18.96
N ARG A 108 -1.19 -2.52 -19.45
CA ARG A 108 -2.48 -3.18 -19.57
C ARG A 108 -2.91 -3.79 -18.24
N VAL A 109 -3.97 -3.27 -17.64
CA VAL A 109 -4.60 -3.85 -16.44
C VAL A 109 -5.80 -4.71 -16.87
N VAL A 110 -5.84 -5.96 -16.42
CA VAL A 110 -6.89 -6.91 -16.75
C VAL A 110 -7.50 -7.52 -15.50
N HIS A 111 -8.82 -7.74 -15.56
CA HIS A 111 -9.51 -8.45 -14.51
C HIS A 111 -9.41 -9.96 -14.74
N ASP A 112 -8.76 -10.66 -13.82
CA ASP A 112 -8.58 -12.11 -13.85
C ASP A 112 -8.12 -12.61 -12.48
N ASP A 113 -8.34 -13.89 -12.17
CA ASP A 113 -7.81 -14.51 -10.95
C ASP A 113 -6.66 -15.45 -11.25
N VAL A 114 -5.58 -15.31 -10.48
CA VAL A 114 -4.39 -16.15 -10.56
C VAL A 114 -4.10 -16.67 -9.16
N ALA A 115 -4.12 -17.99 -9.04
CA ALA A 115 -3.87 -18.69 -7.79
C ALA A 115 -2.56 -19.46 -7.79
N GLU A 116 -2.17 -20.02 -8.93
CA GLU A 116 -1.02 -20.89 -9.08
C GLU A 116 -0.12 -20.42 -10.21
N VAL A 117 1.18 -20.70 -10.05
CA VAL A 117 2.20 -20.39 -11.05
C VAL A 117 3.10 -21.60 -11.23
N SER A 118 3.56 -21.80 -12.47
CA SER A 118 4.63 -22.74 -12.79
C SER A 118 5.70 -22.02 -13.61
N GLN A 119 6.93 -22.49 -13.54
CA GLN A 119 8.03 -21.90 -14.30
C GLN A 119 8.91 -22.96 -14.94
N ASP A 120 9.45 -22.63 -16.09
CA ASP A 120 10.55 -23.35 -16.74
C ASP A 120 11.80 -22.44 -16.77
N SER A 121 12.85 -22.84 -17.49
CA SER A 121 14.10 -22.08 -17.58
C SER A 121 13.98 -20.72 -18.29
N THR A 122 12.86 -20.44 -18.94
CA THR A 122 12.69 -19.28 -19.84
C THR A 122 11.43 -18.46 -19.56
N SER A 123 10.45 -19.02 -18.85
CA SER A 123 9.15 -18.37 -18.67
C SER A 123 8.41 -18.82 -17.41
N VAL A 124 7.51 -17.94 -16.97
CA VAL A 124 6.52 -18.20 -15.92
C VAL A 124 5.13 -18.27 -16.55
N ARG A 125 4.34 -19.25 -16.12
CA ARG A 125 2.95 -19.46 -16.51
C ARG A 125 2.03 -19.22 -15.32
N ALA A 126 0.92 -18.53 -15.57
CA ALA A 126 -0.09 -18.23 -14.57
C ALA A 126 -1.48 -18.26 -15.23
N GLY A 127 -2.20 -19.37 -15.11
CA GLY A 127 -3.44 -19.59 -15.88
C GLY A 127 -3.20 -19.48 -17.40
N ARG A 128 -3.92 -18.58 -18.07
CA ARG A 128 -3.76 -18.30 -19.51
C ARG A 128 -2.55 -17.43 -19.85
N TRP A 129 -1.88 -16.86 -18.85
CA TRP A 129 -0.78 -15.92 -19.04
C TRP A 129 0.56 -16.64 -19.13
N ARG A 130 1.42 -16.15 -20.03
CA ARG A 130 2.82 -16.55 -20.12
C ARG A 130 3.70 -15.30 -20.23
N ALA A 131 4.67 -15.18 -19.34
CA ALA A 131 5.60 -14.05 -19.29
C ALA A 131 7.04 -14.52 -19.03
N ARG A 132 8.02 -13.66 -19.31
CA ARG A 132 9.43 -13.93 -18.94
C ARG A 132 9.61 -13.89 -17.42
N TYR A 133 9.00 -12.91 -16.77
CA TYR A 133 9.02 -12.72 -15.31
C TYR A 133 7.63 -12.52 -14.74
N LEU A 134 7.46 -12.88 -13.47
CA LEU A 134 6.23 -12.66 -12.71
C LEU A 134 6.55 -11.97 -11.38
N ALA A 135 5.87 -10.87 -11.09
CA ALA A 135 5.87 -10.23 -9.77
C ALA A 135 4.56 -10.57 -9.02
N ALA A 136 4.68 -11.36 -7.95
CA ALA A 136 3.55 -11.67 -7.07
C ALA A 136 3.28 -10.50 -6.10
N ALA A 137 2.31 -9.66 -6.44
CA ALA A 137 1.86 -8.49 -5.68
C ALA A 137 0.42 -8.66 -5.15
N ASP A 138 -0.01 -9.90 -4.92
CA ASP A 138 -1.37 -10.34 -4.58
C ASP A 138 -1.68 -10.28 -3.06
N GLY A 139 -0.79 -9.65 -2.29
CA GLY A 139 -1.07 -9.14 -0.94
C GLY A 139 -1.07 -10.18 0.19
N LEU A 140 -1.70 -9.80 1.30
CA LEU A 140 -1.62 -10.54 2.58
C LEU A 140 -2.06 -12.01 2.45
N HIS A 141 -3.06 -12.29 1.63
CA HIS A 141 -3.63 -13.63 1.46
C HIS A 141 -3.19 -14.32 0.16
N SER A 142 -2.03 -13.92 -0.38
CA SER A 142 -1.42 -14.43 -1.62
C SER A 142 -1.59 -15.95 -1.79
N PRO A 143 -2.41 -16.42 -2.75
CA PRO A 143 -2.42 -17.83 -3.14
C PRO A 143 -1.13 -18.25 -3.83
N ILE A 144 -0.45 -17.35 -4.57
CA ILE A 144 0.81 -17.68 -5.27
C ILE A 144 1.90 -18.05 -4.26
N ARG A 145 2.01 -17.28 -3.17
CA ARG A 145 2.96 -17.59 -2.10
C ARG A 145 2.69 -18.97 -1.49
N ARG A 146 1.42 -19.35 -1.34
CA ARG A 146 1.02 -20.67 -0.83
C ARG A 146 1.33 -21.78 -1.81
N SER A 147 1.00 -21.61 -3.10
CA SER A 147 1.25 -22.63 -4.13
C SER A 147 2.74 -22.94 -4.27
N LEU A 148 3.61 -21.95 -4.03
CA LEU A 148 5.06 -22.11 -4.06
C LEU A 148 5.66 -22.65 -2.75
N GLY A 149 4.85 -22.91 -1.72
CA GLY A 149 5.35 -23.35 -0.41
C GLY A 149 6.19 -22.29 0.33
N LEU A 150 6.01 -21.01 0.00
CA LEU A 150 6.76 -19.89 0.58
C LEU A 150 6.04 -19.26 1.79
N GLU A 151 4.97 -19.89 2.29
CA GLU A 151 4.29 -19.44 3.51
C GLU A 151 5.22 -19.63 4.71
N ARG A 152 5.39 -18.54 5.48
CA ARG A 152 6.08 -18.58 6.77
C ARG A 152 5.07 -18.32 7.86
N PRO A 153 5.12 -19.06 8.98
CA PRO A 153 4.29 -18.73 10.14
C PRO A 153 4.63 -17.32 10.61
N SER A 154 3.60 -16.55 10.98
CA SER A 154 3.79 -15.24 11.61
C SER A 154 3.92 -15.45 13.12
N PRO A 155 5.12 -15.32 13.72
CA PRO A 155 5.26 -15.38 15.17
C PRO A 155 4.62 -14.13 15.78
N GLY A 156 3.79 -14.28 16.80
CA GLY A 156 3.21 -13.17 17.56
C GLY A 156 1.74 -13.31 17.87
N ALA A 157 1.28 -12.56 18.88
CA ALA A 157 -0.13 -12.46 19.23
C ALA A 157 -0.91 -11.80 18.09
N ARG A 158 -2.12 -12.32 17.81
CA ARG A 158 -3.03 -11.66 16.86
C ARG A 158 -3.42 -10.29 17.39
N ARG A 159 -3.46 -9.30 16.50
CA ARG A 159 -3.99 -7.95 16.77
C ARG A 159 -5.21 -7.70 15.90
N TRP A 160 -6.14 -6.90 16.41
CA TRP A 160 -7.37 -6.53 15.71
C TRP A 160 -7.38 -5.04 15.47
N GLY A 161 -7.61 -4.65 14.21
CA GLY A 161 -7.60 -3.26 13.77
C GLY A 161 -8.97 -2.75 13.36
N ILE A 162 -9.31 -1.54 13.79
CA ILE A 162 -10.43 -0.77 13.26
C ILE A 162 -9.85 0.52 12.70
N HIS A 163 -10.32 0.94 11.53
CA HIS A 163 -9.93 2.19 10.90
C HIS A 163 -11.17 2.96 10.45
N ARG A 164 -11.15 4.28 10.66
CA ARG A 164 -12.21 5.21 10.29
C ARG A 164 -11.63 6.57 9.92
N HIS A 165 -12.27 7.23 8.97
CA HIS A 165 -12.11 8.67 8.76
C HIS A 165 -13.11 9.41 9.63
N VAL A 166 -12.66 10.46 10.30
CA VAL A 166 -13.49 11.34 11.13
C VAL A 166 -13.42 12.73 10.55
N GLN A 167 -14.58 13.34 10.30
CA GLN A 167 -14.70 14.66 9.69
C GLN A 167 -14.48 15.74 10.75
N VAL A 168 -13.22 16.04 10.98
CA VAL A 168 -12.73 17.07 11.90
C VAL A 168 -11.41 17.60 11.35
N ALA A 169 -11.17 18.90 11.49
CA ALA A 169 -9.91 19.50 11.11
C ALA A 169 -8.75 18.86 11.93
N PRO A 170 -7.63 18.49 11.30
CA PRO A 170 -6.47 18.01 12.04
C PRO A 170 -5.99 19.07 13.04
N TRP A 171 -5.81 18.66 14.29
CA TRP A 171 -5.32 19.52 15.38
C TRP A 171 -3.79 19.54 15.52
N SER A 172 -3.11 18.73 14.70
CA SER A 172 -1.67 18.53 14.73
C SER A 172 -1.16 18.32 13.30
N ASP A 173 0.07 18.74 13.05
CA ASP A 173 0.80 18.45 11.82
C ASP A 173 1.74 17.25 11.96
N TYR A 174 1.49 16.38 12.94
CA TYR A 174 2.13 15.07 13.10
C TYR A 174 1.15 13.95 12.83
N VAL A 175 1.67 12.79 12.42
CA VAL A 175 0.97 11.54 12.68
C VAL A 175 1.13 11.23 14.16
N GLU A 176 0.02 11.14 14.89
CA GLU A 176 0.06 10.82 16.32
C GLU A 176 -0.07 9.32 16.52
N VAL A 177 0.75 8.78 17.43
CA VAL A 177 0.67 7.40 17.91
C VAL A 177 0.42 7.47 19.41
N HIS A 178 -0.72 6.96 19.83
CA HIS A 178 -1.17 6.92 21.21
C HIS A 178 -1.11 5.49 21.72
N TRP A 179 -0.44 5.23 22.84
CA TRP A 179 -0.39 3.93 23.48
C TRP A 179 -1.26 3.88 24.74
N ALA A 180 -1.85 2.72 24.93
CA ALA A 180 -2.53 2.33 26.15
C ALA A 180 -2.24 0.84 26.42
N PRO A 181 -2.49 0.34 27.64
CA PRO A 181 -2.35 -1.08 27.94
C PRO A 181 -3.15 -1.95 26.96
N GLY A 182 -2.43 -2.70 26.10
CA GLY A 182 -3.02 -3.61 25.11
C GLY A 182 -3.62 -2.94 23.86
N ALA A 183 -3.41 -1.64 23.66
CA ALA A 183 -3.89 -0.93 22.49
C ALA A 183 -2.91 0.15 22.00
N GLU A 184 -2.98 0.45 20.71
CA GLU A 184 -2.39 1.67 20.14
C GLU A 184 -3.37 2.29 19.16
N ALA A 185 -3.38 3.62 19.09
CA ALA A 185 -4.18 4.39 18.15
C ALA A 185 -3.27 5.29 17.31
N TYR A 186 -3.58 5.39 16.03
CA TYR A 186 -2.91 6.27 15.08
C TYR A 186 -3.90 7.33 14.64
N VAL A 187 -3.50 8.59 14.71
CA VAL A 187 -4.24 9.71 14.12
C VAL A 187 -3.38 10.30 13.01
N THR A 188 -3.89 10.27 11.78
CA THR A 188 -3.19 10.77 10.60
C THR A 188 -3.97 11.96 10.04
N PRO A 189 -3.35 13.14 9.84
CA PRO A 189 -3.97 14.22 9.09
C PRO A 189 -4.19 13.78 7.63
N ILE A 190 -5.42 13.80 7.10
CA ILE A 190 -5.73 13.31 5.75
C ILE A 190 -6.11 14.44 4.79
N ALA A 191 -6.95 15.36 5.26
CA ALA A 191 -7.38 16.56 4.53
C ALA A 191 -7.54 17.73 5.51
N GLU A 192 -7.97 18.90 5.02
CA GLU A 192 -8.19 20.09 5.87
C GLU A 192 -9.27 19.88 6.94
N ASP A 193 -10.24 19.00 6.67
CA ASP A 193 -11.40 18.71 7.52
C ASP A 193 -11.51 17.21 7.89
N CYS A 194 -10.43 16.45 7.75
CA CYS A 194 -10.46 15.00 7.94
C CYS A 194 -9.19 14.43 8.56
N VAL A 195 -9.38 13.58 9.57
CA VAL A 195 -8.33 12.72 10.15
C VAL A 195 -8.66 11.24 9.95
N GLY A 196 -7.65 10.44 9.67
CA GLY A 196 -7.73 8.98 9.69
C GLY A 196 -7.36 8.46 11.06
N VAL A 197 -8.25 7.71 11.70
CA VAL A 197 -8.04 7.08 13.01
C VAL A 197 -7.99 5.57 12.83
N ALA A 198 -6.87 4.96 13.22
CA ALA A 198 -6.71 3.51 13.27
C ALA A 198 -6.43 3.07 14.71
N VAL A 199 -7.15 2.06 15.22
CA VAL A 199 -6.92 1.49 16.56
C VAL A 199 -6.57 0.03 16.41
N LEU A 200 -5.44 -0.40 16.98
CA LEU A 200 -4.99 -1.79 17.02
C LEU A 200 -5.01 -2.31 18.47
N LYS A 201 -5.76 -3.38 18.71
CA LYS A 201 -5.91 -4.01 20.05
C LYS A 201 -5.33 -5.41 20.09
N SER A 202 -4.88 -5.85 21.26
CA SER A 202 -4.37 -7.21 21.54
C SER A 202 -5.46 -8.22 21.93
N ARG A 203 -6.72 -7.80 21.99
CA ARG A 203 -7.89 -8.66 22.24
C ARG A 203 -8.99 -8.37 21.23
N ARG A 204 -9.73 -9.42 20.84
CA ARG A 204 -10.96 -9.29 20.06
C ARG A 204 -12.03 -8.71 21.00
N GLY A 205 -12.48 -7.49 20.70
CA GLY A 205 -13.65 -6.90 21.35
C GLY A 205 -14.93 -7.52 20.84
#